data_AF-A0A969UKI7-F1
#
_entry.id   AF-A0A969UKI7-F1
#
_cell.length_a   1.000
_cell.length_b   1.000
_cell.length_c   1.000
_cell.angle_alpha   90.00
_cell.angle_beta   90.00
_cell.angle_gamma   90.00
#
_symmetry.space_group_name_H-M   'P 1'
#
loop_
_entity.id
_entity.type
_entity.pdbx_description
1 polymer ?
#
loop_
_entity_poly.entity_id
_entity_poly.type
_entity_poly.pdbx_seq_one_letter_code
_entity_poly.pdbx_strand_id
1 'polypeptide(L)'
;MVDTPTSSRTPGVSAPPIYAGPREVLVNKPITLKGSYDTNRIAKITVSAEDKFALDVTTKAGTWQVTMPRGFSTAGSRWLRLKGFDRSNQAIEDRIFYITVSADPLTVGQALTLKVLRDTFFKVAPLDSGRLNDQQKVLVKAGQTFTVNRYGYLDGHLKLELGGTIAPIGDFGFFYENDVQLSKGNQILRFGQDDAPPSIPLSAQLFVVGTTVLKARLSDSARLATNERVNLTKGQTLQIVGYACVGGHFRVKLAQPLPNFGDTGFVFWQHAQIKHDGKVVPYDPDALTVTALRTTILKKRPVESAQLQPSERANFEARSFYGVSSYAVQGGHVKVALTEEIPGFGNTGFVFPDFVQMKRGGRAFNPIPGTVEMNVPYFSQRDNPRFYWSTCNVTSIAMIFYYYGVRSRSGGQLEDELLQWCFNKAGEGSQTNHNVLVEMIESYGFKSRFSTTYTWQAVKEELINGRPVVLCGLFTHGGHIVTTIGYTPQGYIVNDPWGDAISGYINTEGRKRLYPYAYVNETAGPDGQVWAHFISKT
;
A
#
# COMPACT_ATOMS: atom_id res chain seq x y z
N MET A 1 36.51 22.39 -74.76
CA MET A 1 36.23 23.76 -74.31
C MET A 1 34.73 23.94 -74.30
N VAL A 2 34.15 24.37 -73.16
CA VAL A 2 33.06 25.38 -73.05
C VAL A 2 31.73 25.02 -73.77
N ASP A 3 30.53 25.01 -73.21
CA ASP A 3 29.90 25.64 -72.03
C ASP A 3 28.58 24.92 -71.75
N THR A 4 28.12 24.94 -70.51
CA THR A 4 26.72 24.65 -70.14
C THR A 4 26.10 25.90 -69.51
N PRO A 5 25.01 26.47 -70.06
CA PRO A 5 24.18 27.44 -69.34
C PRO A 5 22.84 26.80 -68.92
N THR A 6 22.66 26.54 -67.62
CA THR A 6 21.93 27.37 -66.64
C THR A 6 20.41 27.44 -66.86
N SER A 7 19.69 26.61 -66.10
CA SER A 7 18.28 26.81 -65.78
C SER A 7 18.18 27.65 -64.51
N SER A 8 17.50 28.80 -64.65
CA SER A 8 17.24 29.83 -63.65
C SER A 8 16.32 29.34 -62.52
N ARG A 9 16.80 29.38 -61.28
CA ARG A 9 16.00 29.19 -60.07
C ARG A 9 15.42 30.54 -59.61
N THR A 10 14.12 30.56 -59.39
CA THR A 10 13.31 31.66 -58.85
C THR A 10 13.87 32.19 -57.51
N PRO A 11 13.77 33.50 -57.19
CA PRO A 11 14.32 34.08 -55.96
C PRO A 11 13.63 33.56 -54.68
N GLY A 12 14.30 32.61 -54.05
CA GLY A 12 14.32 32.22 -52.63
C GLY A 12 13.15 32.58 -51.71
N VAL A 13 12.19 31.66 -51.57
CA VAL A 13 11.54 31.43 -50.26
C VAL A 13 12.64 30.93 -49.33
N SER A 14 13.18 31.79 -48.46
CA SER A 14 14.33 31.41 -47.64
C SER A 14 13.93 30.50 -46.48
N ALA A 15 14.78 29.51 -46.21
CA ALA A 15 14.49 28.47 -45.24
C ALA A 15 14.40 29.05 -43.82
N PRO A 16 13.42 28.63 -43.01
CA PRO A 16 13.33 29.04 -41.61
C PRO A 16 14.49 28.51 -40.77
N PRO A 17 14.71 29.03 -39.55
CA PRO A 17 15.76 28.54 -38.66
C PRO A 17 15.64 27.03 -38.41
N ILE A 18 16.77 26.32 -38.56
CA ILE A 18 16.88 24.87 -38.40
C ILE A 18 17.64 24.58 -37.11
N TYR A 19 17.21 23.54 -36.37
CA TYR A 19 17.99 22.93 -35.30
C TYR A 19 18.71 21.68 -35.81
N ALA A 20 20.03 21.64 -35.63
CA ALA A 20 20.90 20.56 -36.08
C ALA A 20 21.68 19.90 -34.91
N GLY A 21 21.24 20.13 -33.67
CA GLY A 21 21.81 19.50 -32.47
C GLY A 21 21.14 18.17 -32.10
N PRO A 22 21.64 17.50 -31.05
CA PRO A 22 21.08 16.24 -30.60
C PRO A 22 19.65 16.41 -30.08
N ARG A 23 18.76 15.48 -30.45
CA ARG A 23 17.37 15.42 -29.97
C ARG A 23 17.24 14.69 -28.63
N GLU A 24 18.30 14.00 -28.22
CA GLU A 24 18.41 13.33 -26.93
C GLU A 24 19.79 13.60 -26.32
N VAL A 25 19.81 13.95 -25.04
CA VAL A 25 21.04 14.33 -24.31
C VAL A 25 21.00 13.74 -22.90
N LEU A 26 22.17 13.64 -22.25
CA LEU A 26 22.25 13.15 -20.87
C LEU A 26 22.15 14.26 -19.84
N VAL A 27 21.52 13.95 -18.70
CA VAL A 27 21.48 14.83 -17.55
C VAL A 27 22.90 15.14 -17.06
N ASN A 28 23.15 16.39 -16.68
CA ASN A 28 24.43 16.88 -16.16
C ASN A 28 25.64 16.65 -17.08
N LYS A 29 25.43 16.56 -18.40
CA LYS A 29 26.50 16.47 -19.39
C LYS A 29 26.62 17.73 -20.23
N PRO A 30 27.84 18.25 -20.48
CA PRO A 30 28.03 19.39 -21.36
C PRO A 30 27.36 19.17 -22.71
N ILE A 31 26.67 20.18 -23.22
CA ILE A 31 26.03 20.11 -24.53
C ILE A 31 26.22 21.39 -25.33
N THR A 32 26.38 21.22 -26.64
CA THR A 32 26.35 22.30 -27.62
C THR A 32 25.14 22.12 -28.51
N LEU A 33 24.25 23.10 -28.48
CA LEU A 33 23.07 23.19 -29.32
C LEU A 33 23.41 24.10 -30.49
N LYS A 34 23.09 23.70 -31.71
CA LYS A 34 23.45 24.50 -32.89
C LYS A 34 22.43 24.35 -34.02
N GLY A 35 22.47 25.29 -34.93
CA GLY A 35 21.59 25.31 -36.08
C GLY A 35 21.97 26.38 -37.10
N SER A 36 21.11 26.56 -38.11
CA SER A 36 21.29 27.55 -39.17
C SER A 36 20.07 28.45 -39.31
N TYR A 37 20.27 29.60 -39.93
CA TYR A 37 19.24 30.59 -40.23
C TYR A 37 19.62 31.43 -41.45
N ASP A 38 18.63 32.03 -42.11
CA ASP A 38 18.87 32.94 -43.23
C ASP A 38 19.27 34.35 -42.75
N THR A 39 20.50 34.74 -43.03
CA THR A 39 21.05 36.06 -42.64
C THR A 39 20.46 37.23 -43.41
N ASN A 40 19.80 36.98 -44.56
CA ASN A 40 19.13 38.05 -45.30
C ASN A 40 17.83 38.48 -44.63
N ARG A 41 17.17 37.55 -43.92
CA ARG A 41 15.89 37.77 -43.25
C ARG A 41 16.04 38.07 -41.76
N ILE A 42 16.89 37.32 -41.07
CA ILE A 42 17.03 37.37 -39.61
C ILE A 42 18.34 38.08 -39.24
N ALA A 43 18.21 39.26 -38.65
CA ALA A 43 19.33 40.04 -38.14
C ALA A 43 19.78 39.61 -36.74
N LYS A 44 18.87 39.04 -35.94
CA LYS A 44 19.15 38.62 -34.55
C LYS A 44 18.38 37.35 -34.17
N ILE A 45 19.01 36.50 -33.37
CA ILE A 45 18.41 35.28 -32.81
C ILE A 45 18.47 35.33 -31.28
N THR A 46 17.40 34.87 -30.64
CA THR A 46 17.37 34.55 -29.20
C THR A 46 16.91 33.12 -29.01
N VAL A 47 17.45 32.42 -28.01
CA VAL A 47 17.00 31.09 -27.61
C VAL A 47 16.69 31.10 -26.12
N SER A 48 15.55 30.53 -25.72
CA SER A 48 15.18 30.33 -24.31
C SER A 48 14.78 28.88 -24.05
N ALA A 49 15.24 28.30 -22.96
CA ALA A 49 14.74 27.02 -22.47
C ALA A 49 13.43 27.20 -21.70
N GLU A 50 12.42 26.42 -22.08
CA GLU A 50 11.12 26.31 -21.43
C GLU A 50 10.40 27.66 -21.23
N ASP A 51 10.65 28.61 -22.13
CA ASP A 51 10.16 30.00 -22.09
C ASP A 51 10.50 30.76 -20.80
N LYS A 52 11.44 30.22 -19.99
CA LYS A 52 11.81 30.73 -18.66
C LYS A 52 13.27 31.15 -18.58
N PHE A 53 14.16 30.40 -19.21
CA PHE A 53 15.60 30.60 -19.07
C PHE A 53 16.19 31.07 -20.39
N ALA A 54 16.53 32.36 -20.50
CA ALA A 54 17.27 32.88 -21.65
C ALA A 54 18.65 32.21 -21.72
N LEU A 55 19.06 31.79 -22.92
CA LEU A 55 20.34 31.15 -23.17
C LEU A 55 21.24 32.07 -24.00
N ASP A 56 22.54 32.07 -23.69
CA ASP A 56 23.53 32.85 -24.44
C ASP A 56 23.75 32.24 -25.83
N VAL A 57 23.39 33.01 -26.87
CA VAL A 57 23.50 32.59 -28.27
C VAL A 57 24.69 33.27 -28.93
N THR A 58 25.58 32.48 -29.51
CA THR A 58 26.63 32.96 -30.42
C THR A 58 26.18 32.75 -31.85
N THR A 59 26.37 33.75 -32.72
CA THR A 59 26.06 33.65 -34.14
C THR A 59 27.30 33.86 -35.01
N LYS A 60 27.43 33.09 -36.10
CA LYS A 60 28.52 33.24 -37.08
C LYS A 60 28.06 32.76 -38.46
N ALA A 61 28.12 33.63 -39.47
CA ALA A 61 27.86 33.29 -40.87
C ALA A 61 26.57 32.44 -41.11
N GLY A 62 25.43 32.87 -40.55
CA GLY A 62 24.15 32.16 -40.70
C GLY A 62 24.00 30.90 -39.84
N THR A 63 24.88 30.70 -38.86
CA THR A 63 24.76 29.65 -37.84
C THR A 63 24.58 30.25 -36.46
N TRP A 64 23.82 29.56 -35.61
CA TRP A 64 23.64 29.89 -34.21
C TRP A 64 24.10 28.73 -33.34
N GLN A 65 24.64 29.05 -32.16
CA GLN A 65 25.12 28.09 -31.19
C GLN A 65 24.81 28.54 -29.76
N VAL A 66 24.42 27.59 -28.92
CA VAL A 66 24.33 27.74 -27.46
C VAL A 66 25.21 26.67 -26.82
N THR A 67 26.12 27.07 -25.95
CA THR A 67 26.96 26.14 -25.17
C THR A 67 26.44 26.08 -23.75
N MET A 68 26.10 24.88 -23.27
CA MET A 68 25.65 24.63 -21.90
C MET A 68 26.66 23.71 -21.20
N PRO A 69 27.67 24.25 -20.50
CA PRO A 69 28.75 23.46 -19.89
C PRO A 69 28.26 22.43 -18.86
N ARG A 70 27.17 22.72 -18.16
CA ARG A 70 26.54 21.81 -17.19
C ARG A 70 25.40 20.97 -17.76
N GLY A 71 25.00 21.21 -19.00
CA GLY A 71 23.85 20.55 -19.61
C GLY A 71 22.52 20.84 -18.92
N PHE A 72 21.58 19.91 -19.10
CA PHE A 72 20.28 19.94 -18.43
C PHE A 72 20.39 19.25 -17.07
N SER A 73 19.82 19.86 -16.02
CA SER A 73 19.91 19.37 -14.64
C SER A 73 18.81 18.37 -14.26
N THR A 74 17.81 18.15 -15.11
CA THR A 74 16.67 17.28 -14.81
C THR A 74 16.25 16.54 -16.07
N ALA A 75 16.00 15.23 -15.93
CA ALA A 75 15.53 14.38 -17.02
C ALA A 75 14.08 14.68 -17.43
N GLY A 76 13.71 14.25 -18.64
CA GLY A 76 12.37 14.42 -19.23
C GLY A 76 12.38 15.22 -20.53
N SER A 77 11.19 15.43 -21.11
CA SER A 77 11.03 16.27 -22.31
C SER A 77 11.25 17.75 -21.93
N ARG A 78 12.08 18.43 -22.69
CA ARG A 78 12.38 19.86 -22.58
C ARG A 78 12.16 20.53 -23.92
N TRP A 79 11.96 21.84 -23.92
CA TRP A 79 11.87 22.60 -25.16
C TRP A 79 12.71 23.87 -25.12
N LEU A 80 13.16 24.26 -26.30
CA LEU A 80 13.85 25.50 -26.58
C LEU A 80 12.97 26.30 -27.52
N ARG A 81 12.68 27.55 -27.17
CA ARG A 81 12.06 28.49 -28.08
C ARG A 81 13.15 29.35 -28.72
N LEU A 82 13.19 29.35 -30.05
CA LEU A 82 14.03 30.22 -30.86
C LEU A 82 13.15 31.31 -31.46
N LYS A 83 13.55 32.57 -31.27
CA LYS A 83 12.95 33.72 -31.96
C LYS A 83 13.96 34.38 -32.87
N GLY A 84 13.52 34.69 -34.09
CA GLY A 84 14.29 35.44 -35.08
C GLY A 84 13.70 36.83 -35.26
N PHE A 85 14.56 37.84 -35.33
CA PHE A 85 14.19 39.25 -35.48
C PHE A 85 14.79 39.83 -36.74
N ASP A 86 14.06 40.69 -37.44
CA ASP A 86 14.56 41.46 -38.57
C ASP A 86 15.46 42.64 -38.12
N ARG A 87 15.92 43.46 -39.09
CA ARG A 87 16.75 44.65 -38.83
C ARG A 87 16.02 45.76 -38.09
N SER A 88 14.69 45.76 -38.09
CA SER A 88 13.86 46.69 -37.31
C SER A 88 13.58 46.18 -35.88
N ASN A 89 14.15 45.02 -35.51
CA ASN A 89 13.95 44.32 -34.24
C ASN A 89 12.50 43.81 -34.06
N GLN A 90 11.76 43.59 -35.14
CA GLN A 90 10.47 42.93 -35.13
C GLN A 90 10.66 41.40 -35.15
N ALA A 91 9.93 40.67 -34.31
CA ALA A 91 9.96 39.21 -34.30
C ALA A 91 9.25 38.67 -35.55
N ILE A 92 9.98 37.93 -36.38
CA ILE A 92 9.51 37.37 -37.65
C ILE A 92 9.53 35.83 -37.67
N GLU A 93 10.11 35.21 -36.64
CA GLU A 93 10.12 33.76 -36.41
C GLU A 93 9.91 33.44 -34.94
N ASP A 94 9.13 32.41 -34.65
CA ASP A 94 8.96 31.80 -33.32
C ASP A 94 8.85 30.29 -33.49
N ARG A 95 9.84 29.54 -32.99
CA ARG A 95 9.95 28.09 -33.18
C ARG A 95 10.28 27.39 -31.89
N ILE A 96 9.67 26.23 -31.69
CA ILE A 96 9.95 25.36 -30.55
C ILE A 96 10.65 24.10 -31.03
N PHE A 97 11.79 23.80 -30.41
CA PHE A 97 12.54 22.55 -30.59
C PHE A 97 12.53 21.78 -29.29
N TYR A 98 12.16 20.52 -29.33
CA TYR A 98 12.19 19.69 -28.12
C TYR A 98 13.44 18.83 -28.06
N ILE A 99 13.87 18.58 -26.83
CA ILE A 99 15.01 17.75 -26.49
C ILE A 99 14.57 16.79 -25.39
N THR A 100 14.88 15.52 -25.56
CA THR A 100 14.73 14.52 -24.50
C THR A 100 15.98 14.50 -23.64
N VAL A 101 15.84 14.75 -22.34
CA VAL A 101 16.96 14.63 -21.39
C VAL A 101 16.85 13.27 -20.70
N SER A 102 17.76 12.37 -21.03
CA SER A 102 17.83 11.02 -20.47
C SER A 102 18.71 10.97 -19.23
N ALA A 103 18.29 10.21 -18.22
CA ALA A 103 19.08 9.97 -17.01
C ALA A 103 20.02 8.76 -17.15
N ASP A 104 19.71 7.85 -18.09
CA ASP A 104 20.44 6.59 -18.28
C ASP A 104 21.27 6.62 -19.58
N PRO A 105 22.62 6.56 -19.50
CA PRO A 105 23.51 6.44 -20.65
C PRO A 105 23.23 5.22 -21.54
N LEU A 106 22.69 4.14 -20.98
CA LEU A 106 22.50 2.86 -21.68
C LEU A 106 21.30 2.88 -22.65
N THR A 107 20.43 3.88 -22.53
CA THR A 107 19.23 4.01 -23.39
C THR A 107 19.35 5.15 -24.41
N VAL A 108 20.45 5.92 -24.40
CA VAL A 108 20.66 7.04 -25.31
C VAL A 108 20.81 6.53 -26.74
N GLY A 109 19.98 7.02 -27.65
CA GLY A 109 20.00 6.64 -29.07
C GLY A 109 19.18 5.38 -29.42
N GLN A 110 18.54 4.73 -28.45
CA GLN A 110 17.60 3.63 -28.72
C GLN A 110 16.22 4.18 -29.12
N ALA A 111 15.61 3.58 -30.14
CA ALA A 111 14.29 3.97 -30.61
C ALA A 111 13.20 3.62 -29.58
N LEU A 112 12.21 4.51 -29.44
CA LEU A 112 10.96 4.16 -28.77
C LEU A 112 10.07 3.41 -29.76
N THR A 113 9.52 2.29 -29.32
CA THR A 113 8.61 1.47 -30.10
C THR A 113 7.35 1.19 -29.29
N LEU A 114 6.20 1.32 -29.94
CA LEU A 114 4.91 0.90 -29.39
C LEU A 114 4.49 -0.39 -30.08
N LYS A 115 4.10 -1.40 -29.32
CA LYS A 115 3.47 -2.62 -29.85
C LYS A 115 2.02 -2.67 -29.38
N VAL A 116 1.10 -2.90 -30.30
CA VAL A 116 -0.31 -3.12 -29.97
C VAL A 116 -0.51 -4.58 -29.54
N LEU A 117 -0.99 -4.79 -28.33
CA LEU A 117 -1.19 -6.10 -27.72
C LEU A 117 -2.59 -6.65 -28.01
N ARG A 118 -3.60 -5.76 -28.09
CA ARG A 118 -5.01 -6.07 -28.36
C ARG A 118 -5.60 -5.07 -29.35
N ASP A 119 -6.61 -5.48 -30.11
CA ASP A 119 -7.36 -4.57 -30.98
C ASP A 119 -7.87 -3.38 -30.15
N THR A 120 -7.49 -2.17 -30.53
CA THR A 120 -7.77 -0.95 -29.75
C THR A 120 -7.94 0.26 -30.65
N PHE A 121 -8.39 1.39 -30.10
CA PHE A 121 -8.57 2.63 -30.86
C PHE A 121 -7.43 3.61 -30.61
N PHE A 122 -6.84 4.13 -31.69
CA PHE A 122 -6.02 5.35 -31.64
C PHE A 122 -6.94 6.56 -31.80
N LYS A 123 -6.83 7.53 -30.89
CA LYS A 123 -7.85 8.57 -30.70
C LYS A 123 -7.23 9.97 -30.65
N VAL A 124 -7.99 11.00 -31.04
CA VAL A 124 -7.59 12.41 -30.87
C VAL A 124 -7.62 12.89 -29.41
N ALA A 125 -8.34 12.19 -28.53
CA ALA A 125 -8.51 12.56 -27.11
C ALA A 125 -8.66 11.30 -26.22
N PRO A 126 -8.31 11.38 -24.92
CA PRO A 126 -8.41 10.26 -23.97
C PRO A 126 -9.86 10.07 -23.44
N LEU A 127 -10.84 10.10 -24.35
CA LEU A 127 -12.25 9.88 -24.03
C LEU A 127 -12.66 8.44 -24.36
N ASP A 128 -13.79 8.01 -23.79
CA ASP A 128 -14.45 6.76 -24.19
C ASP A 128 -14.69 6.76 -25.72
N SER A 129 -14.32 5.65 -26.38
CA SER A 129 -14.41 5.49 -27.84
C SER A 129 -15.85 5.64 -28.36
N GLY A 130 -16.87 5.36 -27.55
CA GLY A 130 -18.28 5.57 -27.90
C GLY A 130 -18.67 7.05 -28.04
N ARG A 131 -17.86 7.97 -27.49
CA ARG A 131 -18.09 9.43 -27.56
C ARG A 131 -17.37 10.11 -28.72
N LEU A 132 -16.58 9.37 -29.49
CA LEU A 132 -15.80 9.88 -30.63
C LEU A 132 -16.38 9.38 -31.94
N ASN A 133 -16.46 10.28 -32.93
CA ASN A 133 -16.88 9.93 -34.29
C ASN A 133 -15.73 9.30 -35.10
N ASP A 134 -16.01 8.85 -36.33
CA ASP A 134 -15.06 8.11 -37.17
C ASP A 134 -13.87 8.95 -37.69
N GLN A 135 -13.93 10.28 -37.58
CA GLN A 135 -12.78 11.15 -37.85
C GLN A 135 -11.89 11.34 -36.62
N GLN A 136 -12.36 10.93 -35.44
CA GLN A 136 -11.71 11.16 -34.14
C GLN A 136 -11.14 9.88 -33.52
N LYS A 137 -11.41 8.72 -34.12
CA LYS A 137 -10.83 7.43 -33.74
C LYS A 137 -10.52 6.57 -34.96
N VAL A 138 -9.54 5.69 -34.84
CA VAL A 138 -9.25 4.64 -35.82
C VAL A 138 -8.92 3.35 -35.11
N LEU A 139 -9.49 2.23 -35.59
CA LEU A 139 -9.19 0.91 -35.07
C LEU A 139 -7.80 0.48 -35.51
N VAL A 140 -6.98 0.04 -34.55
CA VAL A 140 -5.63 -0.47 -34.75
C VAL A 140 -5.59 -1.91 -34.27
N LYS A 141 -5.11 -2.81 -35.11
CA LYS A 141 -5.15 -4.25 -34.88
C LYS A 141 -3.99 -4.72 -34.01
N ALA A 142 -4.24 -5.75 -33.21
CA ALA A 142 -3.23 -6.42 -32.40
C ALA A 142 -2.04 -6.87 -33.27
N GLY A 143 -0.83 -6.75 -32.71
CA GLY A 143 0.43 -7.11 -33.37
C GLY A 143 1.10 -5.98 -34.16
N GLN A 144 0.38 -4.90 -34.47
CA GLN A 144 0.97 -3.74 -35.15
C GLN A 144 2.02 -3.04 -34.25
N THR A 145 3.08 -2.52 -34.87
CA THR A 145 4.15 -1.79 -34.19
C THR A 145 4.35 -0.40 -34.79
N PHE A 146 4.67 0.56 -33.94
CA PHE A 146 4.87 1.96 -34.34
C PHE A 146 6.16 2.49 -33.74
N THR A 147 6.92 3.25 -34.52
CA THR A 147 7.97 4.11 -33.96
C THR A 147 7.31 5.26 -33.20
N VAL A 148 7.86 5.61 -32.05
CA VAL A 148 7.36 6.71 -31.22
C VAL A 148 8.44 7.79 -31.15
N ASN A 149 8.06 9.03 -31.46
CA ASN A 149 8.93 10.19 -31.31
C ASN A 149 8.86 10.73 -29.89
N ARG A 150 7.65 10.79 -29.31
CA ARG A 150 7.40 11.23 -27.92
C ARG A 150 6.23 10.51 -27.30
N TYR A 151 6.23 10.47 -25.97
CA TYR A 151 5.11 9.97 -25.20
C TYR A 151 4.84 10.83 -23.96
N GLY A 152 3.62 10.70 -23.45
CA GLY A 152 3.15 11.16 -22.16
C GLY A 152 2.04 10.24 -21.67
N TYR A 153 1.55 10.47 -20.46
CA TYR A 153 0.48 9.69 -19.86
C TYR A 153 -0.60 10.62 -19.32
N LEU A 154 -1.86 10.30 -19.59
CA LEU A 154 -3.02 11.07 -19.14
C LEU A 154 -4.23 10.15 -19.05
N ASP A 155 -4.87 10.09 -17.87
CA ASP A 155 -6.16 9.39 -17.64
C ASP A 155 -6.25 7.97 -18.22
N GLY A 156 -5.29 7.09 -17.90
CA GLY A 156 -5.28 5.70 -18.39
C GLY A 156 -4.86 5.52 -19.84
N HIS A 157 -4.40 6.59 -20.50
CA HIS A 157 -3.99 6.56 -21.91
C HIS A 157 -2.53 6.99 -22.11
N LEU A 158 -1.86 6.30 -23.04
CA LEU A 158 -0.59 6.77 -23.60
C LEU A 158 -0.88 7.84 -24.64
N LYS A 159 -0.44 9.06 -24.35
CA LYS A 159 -0.39 10.18 -25.27
C LYS A 159 0.87 10.08 -26.10
N LEU A 160 0.78 10.01 -27.43
CA LEU A 160 1.92 9.71 -28.29
C LEU A 160 2.04 10.71 -29.44
N GLU A 161 3.28 10.99 -29.82
CA GLU A 161 3.67 11.53 -31.12
C GLU A 161 4.43 10.40 -31.83
N LEU A 162 3.85 9.85 -32.88
CA LEU A 162 4.35 8.69 -33.63
C LEU A 162 5.37 9.12 -34.69
N GLY A 163 6.20 8.18 -35.13
CA GLY A 163 7.13 8.36 -36.25
C GLY A 163 6.45 8.44 -37.62
N GLY A 164 5.19 8.03 -37.71
CA GLY A 164 4.36 8.07 -38.92
C GLY A 164 2.90 8.33 -38.58
N THR A 165 2.11 8.71 -39.58
CA THR A 165 0.70 9.07 -39.40
C THR A 165 -0.22 7.86 -39.47
N ILE A 166 -1.25 7.81 -38.63
CA ILE A 166 -2.37 6.88 -38.74
C ILE A 166 -3.61 7.68 -39.14
N ALA A 167 -4.08 7.52 -40.37
CA ALA A 167 -5.28 8.22 -40.85
C ALA A 167 -6.54 7.71 -40.11
N PRO A 168 -7.53 8.57 -39.81
CA PRO A 168 -7.59 10.02 -40.07
C PRO A 168 -6.94 10.90 -38.99
N ILE A 169 -6.39 10.31 -37.93
CA ILE A 169 -5.94 11.01 -36.71
C ILE A 169 -4.66 11.82 -36.92
N GLY A 170 -3.71 11.26 -37.66
CA GLY A 170 -2.37 11.84 -37.84
C GLY A 170 -1.31 11.13 -37.01
N ASP A 171 -0.22 11.83 -36.70
CA ASP A 171 0.91 11.31 -35.92
C ASP A 171 0.74 11.51 -34.41
N PHE A 172 -0.20 12.35 -33.98
CA PHE A 172 -0.44 12.63 -32.57
C PHE A 172 -1.80 12.11 -32.10
N GLY A 173 -1.80 11.38 -30.99
CA GLY A 173 -3.04 10.82 -30.44
C GLY A 173 -2.83 9.98 -29.18
N PHE A 174 -3.85 9.20 -28.84
CA PHE A 174 -3.94 8.46 -27.59
C PHE A 174 -4.28 6.99 -27.82
N PHE A 175 -3.58 6.08 -27.14
CA PHE A 175 -3.97 4.68 -26.98
C PHE A 175 -4.39 4.40 -25.54
N TYR A 176 -5.33 3.47 -25.36
CA TYR A 176 -5.59 2.92 -24.03
C TYR A 176 -4.40 2.06 -23.59
N GLU A 177 -3.87 2.31 -22.39
CA GLU A 177 -2.54 1.79 -22.03
C GLU A 177 -2.49 0.26 -21.93
N ASN A 178 -3.55 -0.39 -21.46
CA ASN A 178 -3.58 -1.84 -21.25
C ASN A 178 -3.59 -2.63 -22.57
N ASP A 179 -3.86 -1.95 -23.69
CA ASP A 179 -3.88 -2.58 -25.01
C ASP A 179 -2.55 -2.42 -25.76
N VAL A 180 -1.58 -1.70 -25.21
CA VAL A 180 -0.33 -1.36 -25.90
C VAL A 180 0.89 -1.46 -24.98
N GLN A 181 2.05 -1.75 -25.55
CA GLN A 181 3.32 -1.83 -24.84
C GLN A 181 4.29 -0.82 -25.45
N LEU A 182 4.70 0.18 -24.67
CA LEU A 182 5.78 1.09 -25.05
C LEU A 182 7.12 0.53 -24.58
N SER A 183 8.12 0.52 -25.45
CA SER A 183 9.47 0.06 -25.15
C SER A 183 10.50 1.10 -25.61
N LYS A 184 11.66 1.15 -24.93
CA LYS A 184 12.86 1.84 -25.39
C LYS A 184 13.98 0.80 -25.52
N GLY A 185 14.31 0.40 -26.74
CA GLY A 185 15.09 -0.81 -26.98
C GLY A 185 14.44 -2.04 -26.34
N ASN A 186 15.19 -2.75 -25.48
CA ASN A 186 14.69 -3.94 -24.77
C ASN A 186 13.92 -3.60 -23.47
N GLN A 187 13.91 -2.32 -23.06
CA GLN A 187 13.25 -1.90 -21.83
C GLN A 187 11.77 -1.61 -22.09
N ILE A 188 10.87 -2.32 -21.41
CA ILE A 188 9.43 -2.04 -21.43
C ILE A 188 9.12 -0.90 -20.45
N LEU A 189 8.36 0.09 -20.89
CA LEU A 189 7.91 1.22 -20.11
C LEU A 189 6.43 1.02 -19.71
N ARG A 190 6.13 1.09 -18.41
CA ARG A 190 4.80 0.79 -17.84
C ARG A 190 4.29 1.99 -17.06
N PHE A 191 3.01 2.33 -17.26
CA PHE A 191 2.43 3.61 -16.82
C PHE A 191 1.11 3.47 -16.02
N GLY A 192 0.55 2.25 -15.94
CA GLY A 192 -0.66 1.91 -15.18
C GLY A 192 -0.79 0.41 -14.87
N GLN A 193 -1.88 0.03 -14.18
CA GLN A 193 -1.87 -1.02 -13.14
C GLN A 193 -2.29 -2.45 -13.57
N ASP A 194 -2.82 -2.71 -14.76
CA ASP A 194 -3.45 -4.02 -15.03
C ASP A 194 -2.69 -4.88 -16.05
N ASP A 195 -1.83 -5.74 -15.52
CA ASP A 195 -1.17 -6.84 -16.24
C ASP A 195 -0.92 -8.01 -15.26
N ALA A 196 -1.96 -8.42 -14.53
CA ALA A 196 -1.86 -9.48 -13.52
C ALA A 196 -2.25 -10.87 -14.07
N PRO A 197 -1.38 -11.89 -13.96
CA PRO A 197 -1.82 -13.29 -13.95
C PRO A 197 -2.78 -13.55 -12.76
N PRO A 198 -3.53 -14.67 -12.76
CA PRO A 198 -4.62 -14.89 -11.80
C PRO A 198 -4.16 -14.75 -10.34
N SER A 199 -4.81 -13.80 -9.65
CA SER A 199 -4.81 -13.52 -8.20
C SER A 199 -3.54 -13.86 -7.43
N ILE A 200 -2.60 -12.91 -7.39
CA ILE A 200 -1.57 -12.82 -6.35
C ILE A 200 -2.00 -11.67 -5.41
N PRO A 201 -2.69 -11.95 -4.29
CA PRO A 201 -3.19 -10.93 -3.37
C PRO A 201 -2.06 -10.27 -2.56
N LEU A 202 -1.32 -9.34 -3.19
CA LEU A 202 -0.61 -8.18 -2.60
C LEU A 202 0.18 -7.37 -3.66
N SER A 203 -0.19 -7.40 -4.94
CA SER A 203 0.52 -6.64 -5.98
C SER A 203 0.49 -5.14 -5.68
N ALA A 204 1.64 -4.59 -5.29
CA ALA A 204 1.80 -3.17 -5.04
C ALA A 204 2.88 -2.61 -5.97
N GLN A 205 2.87 -1.29 -6.13
CA GLN A 205 3.82 -0.57 -6.94
C GLN A 205 4.70 0.29 -6.05
N LEU A 206 6.00 0.18 -6.24
CA LEU A 206 6.97 1.13 -5.71
C LEU A 206 7.21 2.21 -6.77
N PHE A 207 6.67 3.40 -6.54
CA PHE A 207 6.92 4.58 -7.36
C PHE A 207 8.06 5.42 -6.78
N VAL A 208 9.10 5.67 -7.56
CA VAL A 208 10.29 6.40 -7.13
C VAL A 208 10.06 7.90 -7.33
N VAL A 209 9.78 8.64 -6.26
CA VAL A 209 9.46 10.08 -6.32
C VAL A 209 10.70 10.98 -6.35
N GLY A 210 11.86 10.43 -5.95
CA GLY A 210 13.17 11.08 -6.04
C GLY A 210 14.24 10.05 -6.38
N THR A 211 15.26 10.45 -7.14
CA THR A 211 16.39 9.55 -7.46
C THR A 211 17.02 9.03 -6.18
N THR A 212 17.18 7.71 -6.07
CA THR A 212 17.59 7.05 -4.83
C THR A 212 18.33 5.76 -5.12
N VAL A 213 18.75 5.05 -4.09
CA VAL A 213 19.45 3.78 -4.17
C VAL A 213 18.62 2.72 -3.48
N LEU A 214 18.35 1.62 -4.17
CA LEU A 214 17.90 0.37 -3.57
C LEU A 214 19.12 -0.35 -3.00
N LYS A 215 19.13 -0.57 -1.70
CA LYS A 215 20.27 -1.15 -0.97
C LYS A 215 19.98 -2.58 -0.55
N ALA A 216 20.95 -3.48 -0.58
CA ALA A 216 20.78 -4.85 -0.07
C ALA A 216 20.64 -4.89 1.47
N ARG A 217 21.15 -3.86 2.16
CA ARG A 217 21.10 -3.71 3.63
C ARG A 217 21.01 -2.23 4.02
N LEU A 218 20.63 -1.96 5.26
CA LEU A 218 20.40 -0.60 5.75
C LEU A 218 21.65 0.28 5.88
N SER A 219 22.86 -0.29 5.74
CA SER A 219 24.14 0.44 5.76
C SER A 219 24.18 1.62 4.78
N ASP A 220 25.10 2.55 5.02
CA ASP A 220 25.38 3.63 4.07
C ASP A 220 25.73 3.08 2.69
N SER A 221 25.06 3.58 1.65
CA SER A 221 25.27 3.20 0.25
C SER A 221 26.71 3.38 -0.24
N ALA A 222 27.49 4.29 0.36
CA ALA A 222 28.90 4.49 0.03
C ALA A 222 29.78 3.29 0.45
N ARG A 223 29.30 2.46 1.39
CA ARG A 223 30.00 1.29 1.92
C ARG A 223 29.52 -0.04 1.31
N LEU A 224 28.56 0.02 0.39
CA LEU A 224 27.99 -1.16 -0.27
C LEU A 224 28.74 -1.47 -1.57
N ALA A 225 28.99 -2.75 -1.81
CA ALA A 225 29.55 -3.21 -3.08
C ALA A 225 28.57 -2.94 -4.25
N THR A 226 29.07 -2.98 -5.48
CA THR A 226 28.25 -2.66 -6.67
C THR A 226 27.07 -3.61 -6.85
N ASN A 227 27.18 -4.87 -6.43
CA ASN A 227 26.07 -5.84 -6.42
C ASN A 227 25.14 -5.72 -5.21
N GLU A 228 25.49 -4.89 -4.21
CA GLU A 228 24.66 -4.62 -3.03
C GLU A 228 23.84 -3.33 -3.17
N ARG A 229 23.89 -2.67 -4.34
CA ARG A 229 23.15 -1.43 -4.59
C ARG A 229 22.72 -1.28 -6.04
N VAL A 230 21.52 -0.77 -6.26
CA VAL A 230 21.03 -0.40 -7.59
C VAL A 230 20.43 0.99 -7.54
N ASN A 231 20.77 1.83 -8.53
CA ASN A 231 20.17 3.15 -8.65
C ASN A 231 18.72 3.04 -9.12
N LEU A 232 17.83 3.71 -8.40
CA LEU A 232 16.44 3.90 -8.78
C LEU A 232 16.26 5.33 -9.25
N THR A 233 15.71 5.51 -10.45
CA THR A 233 15.53 6.84 -11.05
C THR A 233 14.16 7.42 -10.71
N LYS A 234 14.09 8.74 -10.51
CA LYS A 234 12.80 9.42 -10.34
C LYS A 234 11.85 9.10 -11.50
N GLY A 235 10.62 8.69 -11.18
CA GLY A 235 9.60 8.27 -12.13
C GLY A 235 9.60 6.77 -12.43
N GLN A 236 10.60 6.02 -11.96
CA GLN A 236 10.62 4.57 -12.08
C GLN A 236 9.53 3.94 -11.22
N THR A 237 8.85 2.96 -11.79
CA THR A 237 7.87 2.14 -11.08
C THR A 237 8.34 0.69 -11.08
N LEU A 238 8.39 0.07 -9.91
CA LEU A 238 8.72 -1.35 -9.74
C LEU A 238 7.51 -2.08 -9.17
N GLN A 239 7.21 -3.25 -9.71
CA GLN A 239 6.21 -4.14 -9.10
C GLN A 239 6.82 -4.80 -7.86
N ILE A 240 6.10 -4.77 -6.75
CA ILE A 240 6.47 -5.40 -5.49
C ILE A 240 5.39 -6.36 -5.04
N VAL A 241 5.81 -7.47 -4.43
CA VAL A 241 4.94 -8.48 -3.82
C VAL A 241 5.02 -8.44 -2.29
N GLY A 242 5.82 -7.53 -1.75
CA GLY A 242 5.90 -7.31 -0.32
C GLY A 242 6.66 -6.05 0.07
N TYR A 243 6.36 -5.55 1.26
CA TYR A 243 7.09 -4.43 1.85
C TYR A 243 7.15 -4.51 3.39
N ALA A 244 8.00 -3.70 4.01
CA ALA A 244 8.02 -3.43 5.44
C ALA A 244 8.61 -2.04 5.71
N CYS A 245 8.12 -1.32 6.70
CA CYS A 245 8.72 -0.05 7.14
C CYS A 245 9.78 -0.33 8.21
N VAL A 246 11.03 0.07 7.96
CA VAL A 246 12.14 -0.19 8.91
C VAL A 246 13.25 0.84 8.75
N GLY A 247 13.69 1.44 9.85
CA GLY A 247 14.89 2.28 9.90
C GLY A 247 14.92 3.40 8.85
N GLY A 248 13.80 4.09 8.63
CA GLY A 248 13.69 5.14 7.61
C GLY A 248 13.71 4.62 6.17
N HIS A 249 13.40 3.34 5.93
CA HIS A 249 13.35 2.76 4.60
C HIS A 249 12.12 1.87 4.45
N PHE A 250 11.61 1.76 3.24
CA PHE A 250 10.82 0.60 2.86
C PHE A 250 11.79 -0.54 2.53
N ARG A 251 11.72 -1.66 3.24
CA ARG A 251 12.21 -2.93 2.71
C ARG A 251 11.16 -3.41 1.71
N VAL A 252 11.55 -3.74 0.49
CA VAL A 252 10.64 -4.20 -0.57
C VAL A 252 11.08 -5.56 -1.09
N LYS A 253 10.10 -6.38 -1.48
CA LYS A 253 10.27 -7.60 -2.26
C LYS A 253 9.71 -7.34 -3.65
N LEU A 254 10.58 -7.27 -4.64
CA LEU A 254 10.25 -7.05 -6.03
C LEU A 254 9.58 -8.30 -6.63
N ALA A 255 8.60 -8.10 -7.50
CA ALA A 255 7.97 -9.19 -8.25
C ALA A 255 8.96 -9.86 -9.23
N GLN A 256 9.93 -9.08 -9.73
CA GLN A 256 11.00 -9.57 -10.60
C GLN A 256 12.35 -9.13 -10.04
N PRO A 257 13.34 -10.03 -9.95
CA PRO A 257 14.67 -9.67 -9.49
C PRO A 257 15.33 -8.69 -10.46
N LEU A 258 16.05 -7.71 -9.90
CA LEU A 258 16.89 -6.82 -10.69
C LEU A 258 18.22 -7.52 -11.02
N PRO A 259 18.74 -7.35 -12.25
CA PRO A 259 20.02 -7.91 -12.65
C PRO A 259 21.13 -7.54 -11.67
N ASN A 260 21.94 -8.52 -11.27
CA ASN A 260 23.11 -8.37 -10.38
C ASN A 260 22.80 -7.82 -8.97
N PHE A 261 21.54 -7.82 -8.54
CA PHE A 261 21.13 -7.37 -7.20
C PHE A 261 20.18 -8.35 -6.51
N GLY A 262 19.21 -8.90 -7.26
CA GLY A 262 18.16 -9.77 -6.71
C GLY A 262 16.84 -9.03 -6.53
N ASP A 263 15.96 -9.59 -5.71
CA ASP A 263 14.57 -9.14 -5.59
C ASP A 263 14.24 -8.46 -4.25
N THR A 264 15.21 -8.29 -3.36
CA THR A 264 14.95 -7.74 -2.03
C THR A 264 15.90 -6.60 -1.72
N GLY A 265 15.37 -5.45 -1.29
CA GLY A 265 16.20 -4.32 -0.91
C GLY A 265 15.48 -3.27 -0.08
N PHE A 266 16.22 -2.24 0.30
CA PHE A 266 15.80 -1.14 1.16
C PHE A 266 15.90 0.17 0.39
N VAL A 267 14.79 0.89 0.29
CA VAL A 267 14.69 2.18 -0.40
C VAL A 267 14.28 3.27 0.59
N PHE A 268 14.94 4.43 0.51
CA PHE A 268 14.67 5.54 1.41
C PHE A 268 13.24 6.06 1.22
N TRP A 269 12.46 6.12 2.30
CA TRP A 269 11.01 6.33 2.20
C TRP A 269 10.63 7.71 1.64
N GLN A 270 11.44 8.75 1.83
CA GLN A 270 11.12 10.07 1.27
C GLN A 270 11.32 10.13 -0.25
N HIS A 271 12.02 9.15 -0.82
CA HIS A 271 12.28 9.05 -2.25
C HIS A 271 11.43 7.98 -2.93
N ALA A 272 10.54 7.34 -2.19
CA ALA A 272 9.72 6.24 -2.66
C ALA A 272 8.29 6.34 -2.13
N GLN A 273 7.34 5.93 -2.95
CA GLN A 273 5.93 5.86 -2.58
C GLN A 273 5.43 4.47 -2.96
N ILE A 274 4.91 3.74 -1.98
CA ILE A 274 4.23 2.47 -2.26
C ILE A 274 2.76 2.78 -2.56
N LYS A 275 2.23 2.19 -3.62
CA LYS A 275 0.81 2.20 -3.95
C LYS A 275 0.28 0.77 -3.97
N HIS A 276 -0.80 0.54 -3.25
CA HIS A 276 -1.52 -0.73 -3.24
C HIS A 276 -2.98 -0.43 -3.57
N ASP A 277 -3.53 -1.08 -4.60
CA ASP A 277 -4.89 -0.83 -5.10
C ASP A 277 -5.18 0.67 -5.35
N GLY A 278 -4.23 1.38 -5.96
CA GLY A 278 -4.31 2.81 -6.22
C GLY A 278 -4.14 3.71 -4.99
N LYS A 279 -4.16 3.15 -3.78
CA LYS A 279 -4.00 3.89 -2.52
C LYS A 279 -2.54 3.95 -2.09
N VAL A 280 -2.14 5.11 -1.62
CA VAL A 280 -0.80 5.34 -1.09
C VAL A 280 -0.66 4.61 0.24
N VAL A 281 0.38 3.79 0.36
CA VAL A 281 0.81 3.22 1.64
C VAL A 281 1.82 4.20 2.26
N PRO A 282 1.45 4.88 3.36
CA PRO A 282 2.37 5.79 4.03
C PRO A 282 3.53 5.02 4.67
N TYR A 283 4.67 5.68 4.81
CA TYR A 283 5.71 5.17 5.69
C TYR A 283 5.25 5.33 7.14
N ASP A 284 5.11 4.20 7.83
CA ASP A 284 4.78 4.16 9.25
C ASP A 284 6.04 3.81 10.06
N PRO A 285 6.61 4.75 10.84
CA PRO A 285 7.78 4.48 11.68
C PRO A 285 7.46 3.49 12.81
N ASP A 286 6.19 3.30 13.16
CA ASP A 286 5.69 2.38 14.16
C ASP A 286 5.06 1.12 13.54
N ALA A 287 5.32 0.86 12.25
CA ALA A 287 4.82 -0.33 11.58
C ALA A 287 5.23 -1.61 12.33
N LEU A 288 4.36 -2.61 12.27
CA LEU A 288 4.65 -3.91 12.88
C LEU A 288 5.58 -4.72 11.98
N THR A 289 6.52 -5.42 12.61
CA THR A 289 7.36 -6.42 11.93
C THR A 289 7.46 -7.68 12.76
N VAL A 290 7.65 -8.82 12.10
CA VAL A 290 7.99 -10.10 12.72
C VAL A 290 9.36 -10.53 12.22
N THR A 291 10.28 -10.87 13.12
CA THR A 291 11.63 -11.36 12.80
C THR A 291 11.80 -12.78 13.31
N ALA A 292 12.28 -13.70 12.49
CA ALA A 292 12.63 -15.05 12.95
C ALA A 292 13.94 -15.02 13.75
N LEU A 293 13.90 -15.49 15.00
CA LEU A 293 15.09 -15.60 15.86
C LEU A 293 15.93 -16.85 15.51
N ARG A 294 15.27 -17.87 14.96
CA ARG A 294 15.83 -19.12 14.44
C ARG A 294 15.00 -19.58 13.25
N THR A 295 15.54 -20.43 12.39
CA THR A 295 14.75 -21.00 11.28
C THR A 295 13.57 -21.75 11.86
N THR A 296 12.38 -21.41 11.38
CA THR A 296 11.10 -21.93 11.87
C THR A 296 10.10 -22.02 10.72
N ILE A 297 8.84 -22.31 11.03
CA ILE A 297 7.78 -22.53 10.06
C ILE A 297 6.64 -21.52 10.30
N LEU A 298 6.22 -20.85 9.23
CA LEU A 298 4.92 -20.19 9.17
C LEU A 298 3.85 -21.25 8.84
N LYS A 299 2.84 -21.37 9.69
CA LYS A 299 1.84 -22.45 9.64
C LYS A 299 0.48 -21.93 9.18
N LYS A 300 -0.32 -22.73 8.47
CA LYS A 300 -1.73 -22.37 8.19
C LYS A 300 -2.67 -22.56 9.38
N ARG A 301 -2.30 -23.43 10.31
CA ARG A 301 -3.06 -23.74 11.53
C ARG A 301 -2.12 -23.78 12.74
N PRO A 302 -2.58 -23.41 13.94
CA PRO A 302 -1.76 -23.38 15.15
C PRO A 302 -1.61 -24.78 15.78
N VAL A 303 -1.08 -25.72 15.01
CA VAL A 303 -0.85 -27.11 15.43
C VAL A 303 0.62 -27.49 15.28
N GLU A 304 1.00 -28.67 15.77
CA GLU A 304 2.35 -29.19 15.59
C GLU A 304 2.72 -29.32 14.12
N SER A 305 3.95 -28.93 13.76
CA SER A 305 4.38 -28.87 12.35
C SER A 305 4.32 -30.23 11.65
N ALA A 306 4.40 -31.33 12.39
CA ALA A 306 4.27 -32.69 11.88
C ALA A 306 2.84 -33.04 11.41
N GLN A 307 1.83 -32.27 11.84
CA GLN A 307 0.42 -32.45 11.47
C GLN A 307 0.00 -31.58 10.28
N LEU A 308 0.94 -30.82 9.71
CA LEU A 308 0.69 -29.91 8.59
C LEU A 308 1.14 -30.56 7.28
N GLN A 309 0.30 -30.45 6.26
CA GLN A 309 0.69 -30.79 4.90
C GLN A 309 1.77 -29.83 4.38
N PRO A 310 2.57 -30.20 3.37
CA PRO A 310 3.57 -29.32 2.78
C PRO A 310 3.01 -27.96 2.30
N SER A 311 1.78 -27.92 1.78
CA SER A 311 1.09 -26.68 1.38
C SER A 311 0.61 -25.83 2.55
N GLU A 312 0.57 -26.37 3.76
CA GLU A 312 0.15 -25.68 4.98
C GLU A 312 1.32 -25.08 5.77
N ARG A 313 2.54 -25.16 5.22
CA ARG A 313 3.77 -24.67 5.86
C ARG A 313 4.65 -23.93 4.88
N ALA A 314 5.29 -22.86 5.37
CA ALA A 314 6.36 -22.17 4.67
C ALA A 314 7.55 -21.97 5.60
N ASN A 315 8.76 -22.04 5.06
CA ASN A 315 9.97 -21.76 5.83
C ASN A 315 10.02 -20.27 6.22
N PHE A 316 10.38 -20.02 7.47
CA PHE A 316 10.69 -18.70 7.98
C PHE A 316 12.13 -18.70 8.49
N GLU A 317 13.06 -18.31 7.61
CA GLU A 317 14.49 -18.46 7.82
C GLU A 317 15.02 -17.55 8.92
N ALA A 318 16.02 -18.02 9.68
CA ALA A 318 16.64 -17.25 10.75
C ALA A 318 17.09 -15.86 10.27
N ARG A 319 16.84 -14.83 11.08
CA ARG A 319 17.20 -13.42 10.83
C ARG A 319 16.43 -12.74 9.69
N SER A 320 15.59 -13.46 8.95
CA SER A 320 14.64 -12.82 8.03
C SER A 320 13.53 -12.12 8.82
N PHE A 321 12.94 -11.08 8.23
CA PHE A 321 11.81 -10.38 8.82
C PHE A 321 10.82 -9.95 7.75
N TYR A 322 9.57 -9.82 8.16
CA TYR A 322 8.46 -9.37 7.32
C TYR A 322 7.73 -8.22 8.00
N GLY A 323 7.13 -7.34 7.19
CA GLY A 323 6.15 -6.39 7.70
C GLY A 323 4.86 -7.12 8.05
N VAL A 324 4.14 -6.62 9.05
CA VAL A 324 2.92 -7.20 9.58
C VAL A 324 1.83 -6.13 9.51
N SER A 325 0.74 -6.42 8.81
CA SER A 325 -0.43 -5.53 8.71
C SER A 325 -1.33 -5.64 9.94
N SER A 326 -1.47 -6.86 10.46
CA SER A 326 -2.21 -7.15 11.69
C SER A 326 -1.72 -8.46 12.30
N TYR A 327 -1.97 -8.63 13.60
CA TYR A 327 -1.73 -9.88 14.29
C TYR A 327 -2.83 -10.15 15.31
N ALA A 328 -2.98 -11.42 15.68
CA ALA A 328 -3.81 -11.88 16.77
C ALA A 328 -3.14 -13.07 17.45
N VAL A 329 -3.50 -13.37 18.68
CA VAL A 329 -3.08 -14.60 19.36
C VAL A 329 -4.20 -15.62 19.27
N GLN A 330 -3.86 -16.84 18.82
CA GLN A 330 -4.81 -17.93 18.66
C GLN A 330 -4.07 -19.27 18.71
N GLY A 331 -4.59 -20.23 19.47
CA GLY A 331 -4.00 -21.56 19.64
C GLY A 331 -2.57 -21.52 20.19
N GLY A 332 -2.24 -20.56 21.05
CA GLY A 332 -0.90 -20.41 21.64
C GLY A 332 0.15 -19.90 20.65
N HIS A 333 -0.28 -19.51 19.45
CA HIS A 333 0.55 -18.98 18.38
C HIS A 333 0.18 -17.52 18.10
N VAL A 334 1.10 -16.81 17.46
CA VAL A 334 0.83 -15.48 16.91
C VAL A 334 0.40 -15.68 15.46
N LYS A 335 -0.88 -15.40 15.18
CA LYS A 335 -1.40 -15.29 13.83
C LYS A 335 -1.00 -13.94 13.26
N VAL A 336 -0.22 -13.91 12.20
CA VAL A 336 0.23 -12.70 11.52
C VAL A 336 -0.35 -12.64 10.11
N ALA A 337 -0.80 -11.44 9.71
CA ALA A 337 -1.09 -11.10 8.33
C ALA A 337 0.06 -10.24 7.81
N LEU A 338 0.91 -10.82 6.98
CA LEU A 338 2.10 -10.17 6.44
C LEU A 338 1.71 -9.15 5.35
N THR A 339 2.54 -8.12 5.21
CA THR A 339 2.52 -7.17 4.07
C THR A 339 3.29 -7.71 2.87
N GLU A 340 3.55 -9.02 2.84
CA GLU A 340 4.25 -9.75 1.77
C GLU A 340 3.57 -11.10 1.56
N GLU A 341 3.44 -11.49 0.30
CA GLU A 341 2.95 -12.81 -0.04
C GLU A 341 4.09 -13.83 -0.10
N ILE A 342 3.90 -14.96 0.57
CA ILE A 342 4.83 -16.08 0.49
C ILE A 342 4.36 -17.04 -0.63
N PRO A 343 5.19 -17.31 -1.65
CA PRO A 343 4.81 -18.15 -2.78
C PRO A 343 4.25 -19.52 -2.35
N GLY A 344 3.07 -19.87 -2.86
CA GLY A 344 2.41 -21.15 -2.55
C GLY A 344 1.79 -21.24 -1.14
N PHE A 345 2.00 -20.24 -0.29
CA PHE A 345 1.46 -20.19 1.07
C PHE A 345 0.47 -19.04 1.26
N GLY A 346 0.66 -17.89 0.62
CA GLY A 346 -0.12 -16.67 0.87
C GLY A 346 0.53 -15.77 1.94
N ASN A 347 -0.21 -14.81 2.47
CA ASN A 347 0.33 -13.79 3.39
C ASN A 347 -0.05 -13.97 4.87
N THR A 348 -0.94 -14.91 5.19
CA THR A 348 -1.45 -15.08 6.56
C THR A 348 -1.09 -16.45 7.10
N GLY A 349 -0.53 -16.49 8.31
CA GLY A 349 -0.15 -17.72 8.99
C GLY A 349 0.17 -17.53 10.46
N PHE A 350 0.54 -18.62 11.11
CA PHE A 350 0.84 -18.70 12.54
C PHE A 350 2.33 -18.93 12.75
N VAL A 351 2.91 -18.21 13.70
CA VAL A 351 4.28 -18.40 14.17
C VAL A 351 4.28 -18.72 15.65
N PHE A 352 5.23 -19.54 16.08
CA PHE A 352 5.41 -19.84 17.49
C PHE A 352 6.12 -18.67 18.19
N PRO A 353 5.56 -18.10 19.27
CA PRO A 353 6.05 -16.87 19.89
C PRO A 353 7.52 -16.92 20.28
N ASP A 354 8.02 -18.04 20.81
CA ASP A 354 9.43 -18.18 21.26
C ASP A 354 10.45 -18.26 20.10
N PHE A 355 9.96 -18.38 18.87
CA PHE A 355 10.80 -18.50 17.67
C PHE A 355 10.89 -17.19 16.90
N VAL A 356 10.08 -16.19 17.28
CA VAL A 356 10.01 -14.90 16.60
C VAL A 356 10.15 -13.74 17.58
N GLN A 357 10.48 -12.58 17.04
CA GLN A 357 10.41 -11.31 17.76
C GLN A 357 9.45 -10.39 17.01
N MET A 358 8.41 -9.94 17.70
CA MET A 358 7.52 -8.90 17.20
C MET A 358 8.11 -7.53 17.56
N LYS A 359 8.05 -6.59 16.62
CA LYS A 359 8.40 -5.18 16.86
C LYS A 359 7.30 -4.26 16.40
N ARG A 360 7.16 -3.13 17.09
CA ARG A 360 6.43 -1.95 16.66
C ARG A 360 7.46 -0.85 16.44
N GLY A 361 7.70 -0.50 15.17
CA GLY A 361 8.85 0.31 14.78
C GLY A 361 10.16 -0.31 15.24
N GLY A 362 10.95 0.45 16.00
CA GLY A 362 12.22 -0.03 16.56
C GLY A 362 12.10 -0.88 17.83
N ARG A 363 10.92 -0.97 18.46
CA ARG A 363 10.76 -1.52 19.82
C ARG A 363 10.19 -2.94 19.78
N ALA A 364 10.90 -3.88 20.39
CA ALA A 364 10.40 -5.24 20.58
C ALA A 364 9.26 -5.26 21.61
N PHE A 365 8.27 -6.12 21.41
CA PHE A 365 7.21 -6.37 22.37
C PHE A 365 6.84 -7.85 22.40
N ASN A 366 6.29 -8.30 23.53
CA ASN A 366 5.75 -9.64 23.65
C ASN A 366 4.28 -9.65 23.17
N PRO A 367 3.93 -10.38 22.09
CA PRO A 367 2.56 -10.47 21.62
C PRO A 367 1.63 -11.25 22.57
N ILE A 368 2.18 -11.98 23.54
CA ILE A 368 1.46 -12.74 24.57
C ILE A 368 1.94 -12.22 25.94
N PRO A 369 1.51 -11.03 26.37
CA PRO A 369 1.98 -10.44 27.62
C PRO A 369 1.57 -11.28 28.84
N GLY A 370 2.39 -11.27 29.89
CA GLY A 370 2.07 -11.96 31.16
C GLY A 370 0.92 -11.34 31.95
N THR A 371 0.56 -10.09 31.61
CA THR A 371 -0.54 -9.34 32.22
C THR A 371 -1.30 -8.58 31.14
N VAL A 372 -2.63 -8.61 31.21
CA VAL A 372 -3.55 -7.81 30.40
C VAL A 372 -4.57 -7.18 31.34
N GLU A 373 -4.88 -5.90 31.13
CA GLU A 373 -6.01 -5.24 31.79
C GLU A 373 -6.64 -4.26 30.81
N MET A 374 -7.91 -4.49 30.47
CA MET A 374 -8.68 -3.61 29.60
C MET A 374 -9.43 -2.56 30.42
N ASN A 375 -9.60 -1.36 29.85
CA ASN A 375 -10.37 -0.29 30.49
C ASN A 375 -11.88 -0.47 30.25
N VAL A 376 -12.43 -1.59 30.69
CA VAL A 376 -13.87 -1.88 30.63
C VAL A 376 -14.55 -1.18 31.82
N PRO A 377 -15.58 -0.36 31.60
CA PRO A 377 -16.28 0.31 32.69
C PRO A 377 -16.98 -0.73 33.58
N TYR A 378 -17.13 -0.38 34.85
CA TYR A 378 -17.81 -1.21 35.84
C TYR A 378 -19.24 -0.73 36.01
N PHE A 379 -20.19 -1.67 35.94
CA PHE A 379 -21.60 -1.48 36.29
C PHE A 379 -21.98 -2.47 37.39
N SER A 380 -22.69 -2.01 38.41
CA SER A 380 -23.26 -2.90 39.42
C SER A 380 -24.69 -3.25 39.03
N GLN A 381 -25.02 -4.54 39.00
CA GLN A 381 -26.41 -4.95 38.77
C GLN A 381 -27.34 -4.55 39.92
N ARG A 382 -26.76 -4.23 41.11
CA ARG A 382 -27.50 -3.76 42.29
C ARG A 382 -28.11 -2.38 42.07
N ASP A 383 -27.57 -1.62 41.11
CA ASP A 383 -28.09 -0.32 40.70
C ASP A 383 -29.24 -0.45 39.68
N ASN A 384 -29.52 -1.66 39.18
CA ASN A 384 -30.58 -1.86 38.20
C ASN A 384 -31.96 -1.67 38.86
N PRO A 385 -32.88 -0.88 38.26
CA PRO A 385 -34.18 -0.60 38.85
C PRO A 385 -35.14 -1.81 38.81
N ARG A 386 -34.87 -2.78 37.94
CA ARG A 386 -35.70 -3.96 37.72
C ARG A 386 -34.84 -5.22 37.77
N PHE A 387 -35.35 -6.26 38.43
CA PHE A 387 -34.73 -7.58 38.48
C PHE A 387 -33.24 -7.58 38.88
N TYR A 388 -32.81 -6.67 39.76
CA TYR A 388 -31.41 -6.56 40.19
C TYR A 388 -30.81 -7.88 40.71
N TRP A 389 -31.65 -8.81 41.17
CA TRP A 389 -31.28 -10.16 41.62
C TRP A 389 -31.03 -11.16 40.48
N SER A 390 -31.30 -10.82 39.22
CA SER A 390 -31.28 -11.73 38.06
C SER A 390 -30.76 -11.09 36.75
N THR A 391 -29.98 -10.01 36.86
CA THR A 391 -29.48 -9.22 35.72
C THR A 391 -27.96 -9.28 35.53
N CYS A 392 -27.25 -10.20 36.20
CA CYS A 392 -25.80 -10.38 36.06
C CYS A 392 -25.35 -10.55 34.59
N ASN A 393 -26.18 -11.23 33.79
CA ASN A 393 -26.02 -11.43 32.33
C ASN A 393 -25.99 -10.09 31.56
N VAL A 394 -27.10 -9.36 31.54
CA VAL A 394 -27.26 -8.12 30.77
C VAL A 394 -26.36 -7.01 31.30
N THR A 395 -26.09 -6.95 32.62
CA THR A 395 -25.12 -5.99 33.18
C THR A 395 -23.69 -6.31 32.72
N SER A 396 -23.30 -7.59 32.69
CA SER A 396 -21.98 -7.99 32.17
C SER A 396 -21.83 -7.69 30.68
N ILE A 397 -22.86 -7.98 29.87
CA ILE A 397 -22.86 -7.67 28.44
C ILE A 397 -22.85 -6.15 28.22
N ALA A 398 -23.60 -5.37 29.02
CA ALA A 398 -23.62 -3.92 28.94
C ALA A 398 -22.23 -3.30 29.20
N MET A 399 -21.46 -3.83 30.15
CA MET A 399 -20.07 -3.39 30.38
C MET A 399 -19.20 -3.57 29.12
N ILE A 400 -19.31 -4.73 28.45
CA ILE A 400 -18.59 -5.00 27.19
C ILE A 400 -19.07 -4.10 26.05
N PHE A 401 -20.38 -3.89 25.94
CA PHE A 401 -20.97 -2.98 24.96
C PHE A 401 -20.48 -1.55 25.14
N TYR A 402 -20.40 -1.08 26.38
CA TYR A 402 -19.85 0.23 26.68
C TYR A 402 -18.38 0.35 26.29
N TYR A 403 -17.58 -0.69 26.55
CA TYR A 403 -16.19 -0.78 26.11
C TYR A 403 -16.07 -0.66 24.59
N TYR A 404 -17.02 -1.21 23.83
CA TYR A 404 -17.08 -1.06 22.39
C TYR A 404 -17.69 0.25 21.88
N GLY A 405 -18.16 1.12 22.79
CA GLY A 405 -18.71 2.44 22.47
C GLY A 405 -20.23 2.49 22.34
N VAL A 406 -20.94 1.39 22.60
CA VAL A 406 -22.41 1.35 22.61
C VAL A 406 -22.94 2.08 23.84
N ARG A 407 -24.03 2.83 23.68
CA ARG A 407 -24.74 3.54 24.75
C ARG A 407 -26.24 3.28 24.61
N SER A 408 -26.99 3.50 25.68
CA SER A 408 -28.46 3.38 25.60
C SER A 408 -29.02 4.35 24.57
N ARG A 409 -30.00 3.88 23.79
CA ARG A 409 -30.73 4.68 22.81
C ARG A 409 -31.77 5.59 23.46
N SER A 410 -32.22 5.24 24.66
CA SER A 410 -33.27 5.96 25.40
C SER A 410 -32.72 6.93 26.44
N GLY A 411 -31.39 6.99 26.62
CA GLY A 411 -30.74 7.83 27.62
C GLY A 411 -30.74 7.28 29.05
N GLY A 412 -31.28 6.07 29.26
CA GLY A 412 -31.24 5.34 30.53
C GLY A 412 -30.05 4.38 30.66
N GLN A 413 -30.15 3.44 31.61
CA GLN A 413 -29.20 2.34 31.76
C GLN A 413 -29.27 1.39 30.56
N LEU A 414 -28.12 1.03 30.00
CA LEU A 414 -28.08 0.14 28.85
C LEU A 414 -28.54 -1.27 29.24
N GLU A 415 -28.13 -1.77 30.40
CA GLU A 415 -28.52 -3.06 30.93
C GLU A 415 -30.05 -3.23 31.08
N ASP A 416 -30.78 -2.16 31.36
CA ASP A 416 -32.25 -2.17 31.40
C ASP A 416 -32.87 -2.23 29.99
N GLU A 417 -32.27 -1.54 29.03
CA GLU A 417 -32.62 -1.64 27.61
C GLU A 417 -32.38 -3.06 27.08
N LEU A 418 -31.24 -3.68 27.43
CA LEU A 418 -30.92 -5.06 27.04
C LEU A 418 -31.87 -6.07 27.70
N LEU A 419 -32.25 -5.85 28.97
CA LEU A 419 -33.25 -6.66 29.66
C LEU A 419 -34.60 -6.57 28.94
N GLN A 420 -35.05 -5.36 28.60
CA GLN A 420 -36.31 -5.15 27.88
C GLN A 420 -36.27 -5.79 26.50
N TRP A 421 -35.13 -5.77 25.81
CA TRP A 421 -34.96 -6.47 24.55
C TRP A 421 -35.23 -7.97 24.70
N CYS A 422 -34.65 -8.60 25.73
CA CYS A 422 -34.86 -10.03 25.99
C CYS A 422 -36.34 -10.33 26.22
N PHE A 423 -37.01 -9.52 27.06
CA PHE A 423 -38.44 -9.69 27.35
C PHE A 423 -39.31 -9.55 26.12
N ASN A 424 -39.04 -8.56 25.27
CA ASN A 424 -39.78 -8.38 24.03
C ASN A 424 -39.59 -9.56 23.07
N LYS A 425 -38.40 -10.18 23.10
CA LYS A 425 -38.07 -11.30 22.22
C LYS A 425 -38.70 -12.61 22.67
N ALA A 426 -38.66 -12.92 23.98
CA ALA A 426 -38.95 -14.26 24.49
C ALA A 426 -39.65 -14.29 25.87
N GLY A 427 -40.17 -13.17 26.36
CA GLY A 427 -40.89 -13.06 27.63
C GLY A 427 -39.99 -12.84 28.86
N GLU A 428 -40.62 -12.58 30.01
CA GLU A 428 -39.92 -12.39 31.28
C GLU A 428 -39.13 -13.65 31.69
N GLY A 429 -37.91 -13.47 32.20
CA GLY A 429 -36.99 -14.56 32.54
C GLY A 429 -36.05 -15.00 31.42
N SER A 430 -36.31 -14.57 30.17
CA SER A 430 -35.51 -14.94 29.00
C SER A 430 -34.06 -14.43 29.01
N GLN A 431 -33.72 -13.44 29.84
CA GLN A 431 -32.34 -12.97 30.03
C GLN A 431 -31.40 -14.04 30.61
N THR A 432 -31.95 -15.13 31.15
CA THR A 432 -31.18 -16.29 31.62
C THR A 432 -30.90 -17.31 30.51
N ASN A 433 -31.56 -17.19 29.36
CA ASN A 433 -31.37 -18.09 28.23
C ASN A 433 -30.21 -17.62 27.34
N HIS A 434 -29.14 -18.40 27.28
CA HIS A 434 -27.95 -18.04 26.52
C HIS A 434 -28.18 -17.86 25.01
N ASN A 435 -29.16 -18.55 24.40
CA ASN A 435 -29.49 -18.35 22.99
C ASN A 435 -30.14 -16.97 22.79
N VAL A 436 -31.03 -16.55 23.69
CA VAL A 436 -31.64 -15.21 23.65
C VAL A 436 -30.57 -14.13 23.84
N LEU A 437 -29.59 -14.34 24.72
CA LEU A 437 -28.47 -13.43 24.89
C LEU A 437 -27.59 -13.33 23.63
N VAL A 438 -27.33 -14.44 22.94
CA VAL A 438 -26.59 -14.45 21.67
C VAL A 438 -27.34 -13.62 20.62
N GLU A 439 -28.64 -13.87 20.42
CA GLU A 439 -29.46 -13.12 19.48
C GLU A 439 -29.54 -11.63 19.84
N MET A 440 -29.63 -11.32 21.15
CA MET A 440 -29.58 -9.95 21.65
C MET A 440 -28.27 -9.28 21.21
N ILE A 441 -27.14 -9.95 21.45
CA ILE A 441 -25.83 -9.39 21.11
C ILE A 441 -25.69 -9.15 19.60
N GLU A 442 -26.18 -10.09 18.79
CA GLU A 442 -26.18 -10.00 17.33
C GLU A 442 -27.05 -8.85 16.81
N SER A 443 -28.18 -8.57 17.46
CA SER A 443 -29.06 -7.45 17.10
C SER A 443 -28.41 -6.07 17.28
N TYR A 444 -27.35 -5.97 18.08
CA TYR A 444 -26.54 -4.76 18.24
C TYR A 444 -25.33 -4.70 17.31
N GLY A 445 -25.21 -5.64 16.35
CA GLY A 445 -24.15 -5.65 15.33
C GLY A 445 -22.84 -6.29 15.79
N PHE A 446 -22.87 -7.15 16.82
CA PHE A 446 -21.71 -7.91 17.29
C PHE A 446 -21.85 -9.39 16.95
N LYS A 447 -20.73 -10.09 16.83
CA LYS A 447 -20.71 -11.56 16.79
C LYS A 447 -20.65 -12.07 18.22
N SER A 448 -21.55 -13.00 18.57
CA SER A 448 -21.53 -13.69 19.86
C SER A 448 -21.42 -15.20 19.67
N ARG A 449 -20.64 -15.86 20.52
CA ARG A 449 -20.61 -17.32 20.62
C ARG A 449 -20.62 -17.71 22.09
N PHE A 450 -21.68 -18.40 22.50
CA PHE A 450 -21.72 -19.09 23.77
C PHE A 450 -21.23 -20.53 23.61
N SER A 451 -20.40 -20.98 24.55
CA SER A 451 -20.05 -22.39 24.67
C SER A 451 -19.81 -22.73 26.14
N THR A 452 -20.01 -24.01 26.47
CA THR A 452 -19.70 -24.61 27.77
C THR A 452 -18.39 -25.41 27.76
N THR A 453 -17.69 -25.43 26.62
CA THR A 453 -16.49 -26.28 26.41
C THR A 453 -15.25 -25.47 26.01
N TYR A 454 -15.20 -24.19 26.36
CA TYR A 454 -14.00 -23.39 26.13
C TYR A 454 -12.84 -23.85 27.01
N THR A 455 -11.62 -23.58 26.56
CA THR A 455 -10.40 -23.72 27.36
C THR A 455 -10.03 -22.37 27.98
N TRP A 456 -9.30 -22.40 29.09
CA TRP A 456 -8.71 -21.21 29.70
C TRP A 456 -7.72 -20.51 28.77
N GLN A 457 -7.07 -21.28 27.90
CA GLN A 457 -6.25 -20.71 26.83
C GLN A 457 -7.09 -19.84 25.88
N ALA A 458 -8.26 -20.32 25.44
CA ALA A 458 -9.15 -19.54 24.58
C ALA A 458 -9.64 -18.25 25.28
N VAL A 459 -9.95 -18.31 26.57
CA VAL A 459 -10.29 -17.12 27.38
C VAL A 459 -9.13 -16.13 27.40
N LYS A 460 -7.90 -16.57 27.68
CA LYS A 460 -6.72 -15.69 27.63
C LYS A 460 -6.50 -15.08 26.25
N GLU A 461 -6.72 -15.86 25.19
CA GLU A 461 -6.58 -15.37 23.81
C GLU A 461 -7.59 -14.28 23.47
N GLU A 462 -8.84 -14.37 23.92
CA GLU A 462 -9.81 -13.26 23.80
C GLU A 462 -9.28 -12.00 24.49
N LEU A 463 -8.81 -12.12 25.73
CA LEU A 463 -8.30 -11.00 26.52
C LEU A 463 -7.05 -10.37 25.87
N ILE A 464 -6.09 -11.17 25.41
CA ILE A 464 -4.89 -10.70 24.68
C ILE A 464 -5.27 -9.90 23.44
N ASN A 465 -6.32 -10.35 22.74
CA ASN A 465 -6.81 -9.68 21.54
C ASN A 465 -7.72 -8.47 21.86
N GLY A 466 -7.80 -8.02 23.11
CA GLY A 466 -8.58 -6.86 23.51
C GLY A 466 -10.09 -7.10 23.52
N ARG A 467 -10.52 -8.36 23.69
CA ARG A 467 -11.93 -8.76 23.76
C ARG A 467 -12.25 -9.22 25.19
N PRO A 468 -12.99 -8.43 25.99
CA PRO A 468 -13.46 -8.87 27.30
C PRO A 468 -14.44 -10.03 27.16
N VAL A 469 -14.52 -10.87 28.18
CA VAL A 469 -15.26 -12.13 28.16
C VAL A 469 -16.35 -12.10 29.22
N VAL A 470 -17.55 -12.54 28.86
CA VAL A 470 -18.60 -12.82 29.85
C VAL A 470 -18.38 -14.24 30.35
N LEU A 471 -17.89 -14.39 31.58
CA LEU A 471 -17.59 -15.68 32.20
C LEU A 471 -18.78 -16.11 33.07
N CYS A 472 -19.26 -17.34 32.85
CA CYS A 472 -20.37 -17.93 33.59
C CYS A 472 -19.82 -19.01 34.53
N GLY A 473 -20.40 -19.14 35.71
CA GLY A 473 -19.98 -20.17 36.66
C GLY A 473 -20.83 -20.25 37.91
N LEU A 474 -20.48 -21.16 38.79
CA LEU A 474 -21.07 -21.36 40.12
C LEU A 474 -20.35 -20.49 41.16
N PHE A 475 -20.17 -19.19 40.89
CA PHE A 475 -19.66 -18.25 41.90
C PHE A 475 -20.64 -18.05 43.06
N THR A 476 -21.90 -18.45 42.87
CA THR A 476 -22.92 -18.65 43.91
C THR A 476 -23.57 -20.02 43.70
N HIS A 477 -24.36 -20.49 44.68
CA HIS A 477 -25.11 -21.74 44.56
C HIS A 477 -26.05 -21.79 43.33
N GLY A 478 -26.65 -20.66 42.97
CA GLY A 478 -27.57 -20.56 41.82
C GLY A 478 -26.89 -20.26 40.49
N GLY A 479 -25.57 -20.14 40.47
CA GLY A 479 -24.82 -19.61 39.34
C GLY A 479 -24.72 -18.07 39.35
N HIS A 480 -23.71 -17.56 38.65
CA HIS A 480 -23.46 -16.13 38.49
C HIS A 480 -22.62 -15.86 37.24
N ILE A 481 -22.67 -14.63 36.75
CA ILE A 481 -21.98 -14.20 35.54
C ILE A 481 -21.17 -12.94 35.84
N VAL A 482 -19.89 -12.97 35.46
CA VAL A 482 -18.95 -11.87 35.66
C VAL A 482 -18.33 -11.45 34.34
N THR A 483 -17.80 -10.22 34.28
CA THR A 483 -17.07 -9.74 33.11
C THR A 483 -15.57 -9.84 33.35
N THR A 484 -14.90 -10.75 32.66
CA THR A 484 -13.44 -10.87 32.69
C THR A 484 -12.82 -9.83 31.76
N ILE A 485 -11.98 -8.98 32.32
CA ILE A 485 -11.40 -7.80 31.64
C ILE A 485 -9.88 -7.89 31.48
N GLY A 486 -9.27 -8.95 32.02
CA GLY A 486 -7.83 -9.08 32.03
C GLY A 486 -7.35 -10.31 32.79
N TYR A 487 -6.04 -10.44 32.91
CA TYR A 487 -5.38 -11.46 33.71
C TYR A 487 -4.00 -11.00 34.15
N THR A 488 -3.49 -11.63 35.20
CA THR A 488 -2.12 -11.50 35.71
C THR A 488 -1.50 -12.91 35.82
N PRO A 489 -0.23 -13.06 36.25
CA PRO A 489 0.32 -14.38 36.59
C PRO A 489 -0.44 -15.10 37.71
N GLN A 490 -1.25 -14.42 38.51
CA GLN A 490 -1.94 -14.96 39.68
C GLN A 490 -3.41 -15.33 39.42
N GLY A 491 -4.08 -14.69 38.46
CA GLY A 491 -5.51 -14.92 38.21
C GLY A 491 -6.11 -14.03 37.14
N TYR A 492 -7.43 -14.06 37.02
CA TYR A 492 -8.19 -13.19 36.13
C TYR A 492 -8.59 -11.89 36.83
N ILE A 493 -8.58 -10.79 36.10
CA ILE A 493 -9.13 -9.51 36.54
C ILE A 493 -10.58 -9.46 36.07
N VAL A 494 -11.52 -9.32 36.99
CA VAL A 494 -12.95 -9.34 36.72
C VAL A 494 -13.64 -8.07 37.21
N ASN A 495 -14.64 -7.63 36.45
CA ASN A 495 -15.70 -6.76 36.93
C ASN A 495 -16.89 -7.67 37.27
N ASP A 496 -17.13 -7.90 38.55
CA ASP A 496 -18.23 -8.73 39.02
C ASP A 496 -19.44 -7.82 39.36
N PRO A 497 -20.56 -7.95 38.65
CA PRO A 497 -21.67 -6.99 38.78
C PRO A 497 -22.36 -7.02 40.16
N TRP A 498 -22.20 -8.09 40.95
CA TRP A 498 -22.84 -8.22 42.27
C TRP A 498 -21.93 -7.79 43.43
N GLY A 499 -20.62 -7.99 43.31
CA GLY A 499 -19.65 -7.71 44.37
C GLY A 499 -18.42 -8.60 44.26
N ASP A 500 -17.74 -8.87 45.36
CA ASP A 500 -16.53 -9.69 45.37
C ASP A 500 -16.82 -11.12 45.84
N ALA A 501 -16.83 -12.07 44.90
CA ALA A 501 -17.11 -13.48 45.15
C ALA A 501 -16.08 -14.14 46.07
N ILE A 502 -14.82 -13.68 46.07
CA ILE A 502 -13.77 -14.20 46.97
C ILE A 502 -14.09 -13.88 48.44
N SER A 503 -14.75 -12.75 48.68
CA SER A 503 -15.22 -12.36 50.01
C SER A 503 -16.50 -13.08 50.44
N GLY A 504 -17.06 -13.98 49.60
CA GLY A 504 -18.42 -14.47 49.77
C GLY A 504 -19.47 -13.37 49.61
N TYR A 505 -19.15 -12.33 48.81
CA TYR A 505 -19.97 -11.13 48.58
C TYR A 505 -20.27 -10.28 49.82
N ILE A 506 -19.44 -10.38 50.87
CA ILE A 506 -19.46 -9.42 51.98
C ILE A 506 -19.07 -8.03 51.47
N ASN A 507 -18.13 -7.97 50.52
CA ASN A 507 -17.75 -6.76 49.83
C ASN A 507 -18.57 -6.59 48.53
N THR A 508 -19.22 -5.45 48.37
CA THR A 508 -20.12 -5.17 47.24
C THR A 508 -19.47 -4.39 46.10
N GLU A 509 -18.20 -3.99 46.23
CA GLU A 509 -17.46 -3.36 45.14
C GLU A 509 -16.85 -4.47 44.28
N GLY A 510 -17.36 -4.68 43.07
CA GLY A 510 -16.91 -5.73 42.16
C GLY A 510 -15.93 -5.26 41.07
N ARG A 511 -15.53 -3.98 41.05
CA ARG A 511 -14.62 -3.44 40.06
C ARG A 511 -13.21 -4.02 40.18
N LYS A 512 -12.67 -4.52 39.07
CA LYS A 512 -11.27 -4.95 38.89
C LYS A 512 -10.79 -5.91 40.01
N ARG A 513 -11.61 -6.88 40.39
CA ARG A 513 -11.25 -7.92 41.36
C ARG A 513 -10.31 -8.95 40.74
N LEU A 514 -9.35 -9.43 41.53
CA LEU A 514 -8.45 -10.50 41.11
C LEU A 514 -9.01 -11.83 41.60
N TYR A 515 -9.51 -12.65 40.68
CA TYR A 515 -9.98 -14.01 40.97
C TYR A 515 -8.87 -15.01 40.65
N PRO A 516 -8.30 -15.72 41.65
CA PRO A 516 -7.20 -16.65 41.44
C PRO A 516 -7.55 -17.77 40.45
N TYR A 517 -6.56 -18.28 39.70
CA TYR A 517 -6.79 -19.34 38.71
C TYR A 517 -7.44 -20.60 39.30
N ALA A 518 -7.01 -21.01 40.50
CA ALA A 518 -7.60 -22.17 41.18
C ALA A 518 -9.10 -21.93 41.48
N TYR A 519 -9.44 -20.74 41.95
CA TYR A 519 -10.82 -20.37 42.29
C TYR A 519 -11.72 -20.36 41.05
N VAL A 520 -11.29 -19.75 39.94
CA VAL A 520 -12.11 -19.76 38.71
C VAL A 520 -12.19 -21.15 38.10
N ASN A 521 -11.17 -22.00 38.24
CA ASN A 521 -11.20 -23.37 37.73
C ASN A 521 -12.19 -24.24 38.52
N GLU A 522 -12.36 -23.98 39.80
CA GLU A 522 -13.38 -24.62 40.64
C GLU A 522 -14.79 -24.09 40.33
N THR A 523 -14.95 -22.77 40.21
CA THR A 523 -16.27 -22.13 40.12
C THR A 523 -16.81 -22.02 38.70
N ALA A 524 -15.98 -21.70 37.70
CA ALA A 524 -16.38 -21.54 36.30
C ALA A 524 -16.04 -22.76 35.41
N GLY A 525 -15.52 -23.83 36.03
CA GLY A 525 -15.27 -25.12 35.40
C GLY A 525 -13.78 -25.38 35.08
N PRO A 526 -13.38 -26.66 35.00
CA PRO A 526 -12.03 -27.02 34.62
C PRO A 526 -11.72 -26.67 33.15
N ASP A 527 -10.45 -26.69 32.76
CA ASP A 527 -10.04 -26.47 31.38
C ASP A 527 -10.81 -27.40 30.40
N GLY A 528 -11.33 -26.82 29.31
CA GLY A 528 -12.18 -27.54 28.35
C GLY A 528 -13.65 -27.65 28.76
N GLN A 529 -14.03 -27.12 29.93
CA GLN A 529 -15.42 -27.05 30.43
C GLN A 529 -15.77 -25.62 30.91
N VAL A 530 -15.14 -24.60 30.32
CA VAL A 530 -15.36 -23.20 30.69
C VAL A 530 -16.60 -22.65 29.97
N TRP A 531 -17.53 -22.10 30.73
CA TRP A 531 -18.77 -21.51 30.21
C TRP A 531 -18.58 -20.02 29.97
N ALA A 532 -18.67 -19.57 28.72
CA ALA A 532 -18.45 -18.16 28.40
C ALA A 532 -19.19 -17.69 27.15
N HIS A 533 -19.47 -16.39 27.09
CA HIS A 533 -19.79 -15.70 25.84
C HIS A 533 -18.55 -14.96 25.34
N PHE A 534 -18.13 -15.26 24.12
CA PHE A 534 -17.13 -14.48 23.40
C PHE A 534 -17.84 -13.50 22.49
N ILE A 535 -17.55 -12.20 22.67
CA ILE A 535 -18.19 -11.10 21.96
C ILE A 535 -17.13 -10.37 21.16
N SER A 536 -17.38 -10.16 19.86
CA SER A 536 -16.45 -9.46 18.97
C SER A 536 -17.17 -8.55 17.99
N LYS A 537 -16.50 -7.48 17.53
CA LYS A 537 -16.99 -6.64 16.43
C LYS A 537 -17.07 -7.47 15.14
N THR A 538 -18.07 -7.20 14.30
CA THR A 538 -18.26 -7.86 13.00
C THR A 538 -17.12 -7.67 12.04
#